data_AF-A0A969WT85-F1
#
_entry.id   AF-A0A969WT85-F1
#
_cell.length_a   1.000
_cell.length_b   1.000
_cell.length_c   1.000
_cell.angle_alpha   90.00
_cell.angle_beta   90.00
_cell.angle_gamma   90.00
#
_symmetry.space_group_name_H-M   'P 1'
#
loop_
_entity.id
_entity.type
_entity.pdbx_description
1 polymer ?
#
loop_
_entity_poly.entity_id
_entity_poly.type
_entity_poly.pdbx_seq_one_letter_code
_entity_poly.pdbx_strand_id
1 'polypeptide(L)'
;MRKILASTIILTLLFLISCNTSPTANIQGVYEIDKPSLKTQLETEMGNSGKLGSGIVNAILNNAIMEFHIKGDSISGIFGLIGEQIVYNTQIEERNGKLIVRVKNSEAVITPTQDGFLFSPPHIDVSFRFNKTDRQALSANAQKAINLQNSGRKRTKELNKVDADDRVQ
;
A
#
# COMPACT_ATOMS: atom_id res chain seq x y z
N MET A 1 -19.98 25.51 50.36
CA MET A 1 -19.22 25.75 49.10
C MET A 1 -18.27 24.59 48.73
N ARG A 2 -18.69 23.32 48.83
CA ARG A 2 -17.87 22.15 48.43
C ARG A 2 -18.41 21.37 47.23
N LYS A 3 -19.66 21.58 46.83
CA LYS A 3 -20.31 20.86 45.71
C LYS A 3 -20.12 21.52 44.34
N ILE A 4 -19.82 22.82 44.31
CA ILE A 4 -19.65 23.57 43.05
C ILE A 4 -18.25 23.32 42.44
N LEU A 5 -17.25 23.05 43.27
CA LEU A 5 -15.87 22.80 42.82
C LEU A 5 -15.69 21.46 42.07
N ALA A 6 -16.50 20.45 42.41
CA ALA A 6 -16.43 19.14 41.77
C ALA A 6 -17.05 19.15 40.35
N SER A 7 -18.04 20.01 40.10
CA SER A 7 -18.77 20.05 38.83
C SER A 7 -18.00 20.77 37.72
N THR A 8 -17.14 21.73 38.06
CA THR A 8 -16.29 22.46 37.10
C THR A 8 -15.07 21.66 36.65
N ILE A 9 -14.58 20.73 37.47
CA ILE A 9 -13.46 19.84 37.12
C ILE A 9 -13.90 18.77 36.10
N ILE A 10 -15.13 18.29 36.18
CA ILE A 10 -15.67 17.28 35.24
C ILE A 10 -15.93 17.90 33.86
N LEU A 11 -16.35 19.17 33.80
CA LEU A 11 -16.65 19.85 32.53
C LEU A 11 -15.39 20.27 31.75
N THR A 12 -14.27 20.46 32.43
CA THR A 12 -12.98 20.79 31.79
C THR A 12 -12.23 19.55 31.27
N LEU A 13 -12.53 18.35 31.77
CA LEU A 13 -11.91 17.10 31.29
C LEU A 13 -12.43 16.63 29.92
N LEU A 14 -13.60 17.11 29.48
CA LEU A 14 -14.21 16.69 28.20
C LEU A 14 -13.57 17.35 26.97
N PHE A 15 -12.72 18.37 27.15
CA PHE A 15 -12.05 19.08 26.04
C PHE A 15 -10.64 18.55 25.72
N LEU A 16 -10.11 17.59 26.49
CA LEU A 16 -8.75 17.06 26.28
C LEU A 16 -8.69 15.76 25.47
N ILE A 17 -9.82 15.28 24.93
CA ILE A 17 -9.80 14.29 23.86
C ILE A 17 -9.61 15.05 22.54
N SER A 18 -8.46 15.71 22.39
CA SER A 18 -7.93 15.94 21.05
C SER A 18 -7.72 14.54 20.47
N CYS A 19 -8.73 14.08 19.74
CA CYS A 19 -8.70 12.83 19.00
C CYS A 19 -7.63 13.04 17.93
N ASN A 20 -6.36 12.85 18.31
CA ASN A 20 -5.25 12.73 17.38
C ASN A 20 -5.42 11.34 16.75
N THR A 21 -6.49 11.20 15.95
CA THR A 21 -6.76 9.99 15.21
C THR A 21 -5.56 9.80 14.31
N SER A 22 -4.90 8.65 14.44
CA SER A 22 -3.81 8.27 13.54
C SER A 22 -4.26 8.56 12.10
N PRO A 23 -3.37 9.09 11.24
CA PRO A 23 -3.70 9.41 9.85
C PRO A 23 -4.33 8.23 9.08
N THR A 24 -4.09 7.02 9.56
CA THR A 24 -4.47 5.77 8.94
C THR A 24 -5.68 5.09 9.63
N ALA A 25 -6.30 5.73 10.63
CA ALA A 25 -7.38 5.13 11.42
C ALA A 25 -8.52 4.54 10.56
N ASN A 26 -8.84 5.20 9.44
CA ASN A 26 -9.92 4.80 8.53
C ASN A 26 -9.51 3.76 7.48
N ILE A 27 -8.23 3.39 7.41
CA ILE A 27 -7.69 2.47 6.40
C ILE A 27 -6.97 1.26 7.02
N GLN A 28 -7.33 0.88 8.24
CA GLN A 28 -6.78 -0.31 8.89
C GLN A 28 -7.31 -1.59 8.26
N GLY A 29 -6.43 -2.58 8.03
CA GLY A 29 -6.81 -3.91 7.57
C GLY A 29 -5.99 -4.43 6.39
N VAL A 30 -6.47 -5.53 5.79
CA VAL A 30 -5.88 -6.14 4.59
C VAL A 30 -6.72 -5.78 3.38
N TYR A 31 -6.03 -5.34 2.33
CA TYR A 31 -6.59 -4.84 1.10
C TYR A 31 -6.03 -5.60 -0.09
N GLU A 32 -6.88 -5.82 -1.08
CA GLU A 32 -6.50 -6.44 -2.36
C GLU A 32 -6.96 -5.57 -3.52
N ILE A 33 -6.25 -5.69 -4.64
CA ILE A 33 -6.61 -4.98 -5.86
C ILE A 33 -8.03 -5.37 -6.32
N ASP A 34 -8.83 -4.36 -6.67
CA ASP A 34 -10.09 -4.55 -7.36
C ASP A 34 -9.82 -4.98 -8.81
N LYS A 35 -9.82 -6.29 -9.04
CA LYS A 35 -9.56 -6.87 -10.37
C LYS A 35 -10.57 -6.42 -11.44
N PRO A 36 -11.88 -6.31 -11.16
CA PRO A 36 -12.83 -5.73 -12.13
C PRO A 36 -12.47 -4.30 -12.56
N SER A 37 -12.13 -3.43 -11.61
CA SER A 37 -11.72 -2.05 -11.89
C SER A 37 -10.40 -2.01 -12.68
N LEU A 38 -9.42 -2.83 -12.29
CA LEU A 38 -8.16 -2.96 -13.00
C LEU A 38 -8.37 -3.45 -14.45
N LYS A 39 -9.29 -4.39 -14.67
CA LYS A 39 -9.62 -4.87 -16.01
C LYS A 39 -10.08 -3.72 -16.91
N THR A 40 -11.07 -2.97 -16.44
CA THR A 40 -11.63 -1.83 -17.17
C THR A 40 -10.57 -0.77 -17.48
N GLN A 41 -9.71 -0.47 -16.51
CA GLN A 41 -8.58 0.45 -16.70
C GLN A 41 -7.63 -0.06 -17.79
N LEU A 42 -7.18 -1.31 -17.72
CA LEU A 42 -6.27 -1.88 -18.72
C LEU A 42 -6.91 -1.92 -20.12
N GLU A 43 -8.20 -2.29 -20.24
CA GLU A 43 -8.91 -2.31 -21.52
C GLU A 43 -9.06 -0.90 -22.13
N THR A 44 -9.25 0.12 -21.29
CA THR A 44 -9.34 1.53 -21.69
C THR A 44 -7.99 2.02 -22.22
N GLU A 45 -6.91 1.81 -21.47
CA GLU A 45 -5.55 2.22 -21.87
C GLU A 45 -5.08 1.49 -23.14
N MET A 46 -5.51 0.24 -23.34
CA MET A 46 -5.18 -0.54 -24.53
C MET A 46 -6.05 -0.23 -25.76
N GLY A 47 -7.00 0.71 -25.67
CA GLY A 47 -7.80 1.19 -26.80
C GLY A 47 -8.67 0.12 -27.47
N ASN A 48 -9.24 -0.82 -26.72
CA ASN A 48 -10.09 -1.90 -27.25
C ASN A 48 -9.42 -2.75 -28.37
N SER A 49 -8.18 -3.20 -28.14
CA SER A 49 -7.32 -3.92 -29.10
C SER A 49 -7.77 -5.36 -29.48
N GLY A 50 -9.07 -5.65 -29.43
CA GLY A 50 -9.66 -6.93 -29.86
C GLY A 50 -9.25 -8.12 -28.98
N LYS A 51 -9.34 -9.34 -29.53
CA LYS A 51 -9.12 -10.61 -28.80
C LYS A 51 -7.69 -10.77 -28.25
N LEU A 52 -6.68 -10.20 -28.91
CA LEU A 52 -5.30 -10.23 -28.44
C LEU A 52 -5.12 -9.31 -27.21
N GLY A 53 -5.71 -8.12 -27.25
CA GLY A 53 -5.72 -7.20 -26.09
C GLY A 53 -6.38 -7.83 -24.87
N SER A 54 -7.56 -8.44 -25.04
CA SER A 54 -8.25 -9.11 -23.92
C SER A 54 -7.49 -10.32 -23.37
N GLY A 55 -6.77 -11.07 -24.22
CA GLY A 55 -5.88 -12.14 -23.80
C GLY A 55 -4.75 -11.65 -22.88
N ILE A 56 -4.13 -10.52 -23.23
CA ILE A 56 -3.07 -9.89 -22.42
C ILE A 56 -3.63 -9.37 -21.09
N VAL A 57 -4.77 -8.67 -21.12
CA VAL A 57 -5.42 -8.17 -19.89
C VAL A 57 -5.75 -9.31 -18.94
N ASN A 58 -6.33 -10.41 -19.45
CA ASN A 58 -6.64 -11.57 -18.63
C ASN A 58 -5.38 -12.22 -18.05
N ALA A 59 -4.29 -12.30 -18.81
CA ALA A 59 -3.01 -12.80 -18.31
C ALA A 59 -2.46 -11.92 -17.18
N ILE A 60 -2.55 -10.59 -17.29
CA ILE A 60 -2.16 -9.66 -16.24
C ILE A 60 -3.02 -9.88 -14.98
N LEU A 61 -4.35 -9.92 -15.13
CA LEU A 61 -5.29 -10.08 -14.01
C LEU A 61 -5.13 -11.42 -13.27
N ASN A 62 -4.86 -12.50 -14.00
CA ASN A 62 -4.66 -13.83 -13.42
C ASN A 62 -3.38 -13.91 -12.59
N ASN A 63 -2.34 -13.16 -12.99
CA ASN A 63 -1.05 -13.15 -12.30
C ASN A 63 -0.89 -11.97 -11.33
N ALA A 64 -1.86 -11.04 -11.29
CA ALA A 64 -1.83 -9.90 -10.38
C ALA A 64 -1.92 -10.36 -8.92
N ILE A 65 -0.80 -10.20 -8.21
CA ILE A 65 -0.68 -10.35 -6.76
C ILE A 65 -0.36 -8.96 -6.22
N MET A 66 -1.42 -8.23 -5.87
CA MET A 66 -1.34 -6.86 -5.36
C MET A 66 -2.18 -6.76 -4.10
N GLU A 67 -1.50 -6.66 -2.97
CA GLU A 67 -2.12 -6.70 -1.65
C GLU A 67 -1.33 -5.83 -0.67
N PHE A 68 -2.05 -5.16 0.22
CA PHE A 68 -1.49 -4.36 1.30
C PHE A 68 -2.12 -4.72 2.64
N HIS A 69 -1.31 -4.69 3.69
CA HIS A 69 -1.74 -4.77 5.07
C HIS A 69 -1.29 -3.49 5.77
N ILE A 70 -2.28 -2.76 6.27
CA ILE A 70 -2.10 -1.50 7.00
C ILE A 70 -2.43 -1.75 8.46
N LYS A 71 -1.45 -1.47 9.33
CA LYS A 71 -1.56 -1.65 10.78
C LYS A 71 -0.87 -0.50 11.52
N GLY A 72 -1.65 0.27 12.27
CA GLY A 72 -1.21 1.59 12.73
C GLY A 72 -0.76 2.42 11.54
N ASP A 73 0.33 3.17 11.70
CA ASP A 73 0.89 3.99 10.63
C ASP A 73 1.78 3.21 9.65
N SER A 74 1.81 1.87 9.72
CA SER A 74 2.66 1.06 8.86
C SER A 74 1.89 0.43 7.70
N ILE A 75 2.51 0.40 6.52
CA ILE A 75 2.05 -0.34 5.35
C ILE A 75 3.07 -1.40 4.96
N SER A 76 2.58 -2.62 4.79
CA SER A 76 3.36 -3.76 4.29
C SER A 76 2.60 -4.46 3.17
N GLY A 77 3.29 -4.92 2.15
CA GLY A 77 2.64 -5.59 1.04
C GLY A 77 3.43 -5.57 -0.24
N ILE A 78 2.74 -5.81 -1.34
CA ILE A 78 3.32 -5.88 -2.67
C ILE A 78 2.38 -5.23 -3.67
N PHE A 79 2.96 -4.43 -4.56
CA PHE A 79 2.27 -3.87 -5.71
C PHE A 79 3.10 -4.15 -6.94
N GLY A 80 2.48 -4.54 -8.04
CA GLY A 80 3.20 -4.84 -9.26
C GLY A 80 2.29 -5.05 -10.44
N LEU A 81 2.69 -4.48 -11.58
CA LEU A 81 2.04 -4.62 -12.86
C LEU A 81 3.12 -5.03 -13.87
N ILE A 82 2.75 -5.94 -14.79
CA ILE A 82 3.56 -6.30 -15.97
C ILE A 82 5.02 -6.63 -15.60
N GLY A 83 5.22 -7.62 -14.73
CA GLY A 83 6.54 -8.18 -14.42
C GLY A 83 7.39 -7.38 -13.42
N GLU A 84 7.08 -6.11 -13.16
CA GLU A 84 7.70 -5.35 -12.07
C GLU A 84 6.88 -5.48 -10.80
N GLN A 85 7.53 -5.90 -9.71
CA GLN A 85 6.93 -5.98 -8.38
C GLN A 85 7.73 -5.13 -7.41
N ILE A 86 7.03 -4.36 -6.59
CA ILE A 86 7.59 -3.50 -5.56
C ILE A 86 7.01 -3.97 -4.21
N VAL A 87 7.88 -4.50 -3.36
CA VAL A 87 7.57 -4.71 -1.93
C VAL A 87 7.56 -3.38 -1.20
N TYR A 88 6.45 -3.11 -0.53
CA TYR A 88 6.27 -2.02 0.42
C TYR A 88 6.44 -2.57 1.84
N ASN A 89 7.25 -1.89 2.64
CA ASN A 89 7.40 -2.15 4.07
C ASN A 89 7.93 -0.87 4.73
N THR A 90 7.02 0.07 4.99
CA THR A 90 7.37 1.45 5.34
C THR A 90 6.24 2.08 6.18
N GLN A 91 6.44 3.33 6.62
CA GLN A 91 5.43 4.12 7.31
C GLN A 91 4.60 4.93 6.31
N ILE A 92 3.36 5.21 6.70
CA ILE A 92 2.43 6.13 6.07
C ILE A 92 2.59 7.47 6.79
N GLU A 93 2.87 8.52 6.04
CA GLU A 93 2.98 9.89 6.56
C GLU A 93 1.79 10.72 6.07
N GLU A 94 1.25 11.60 6.92
CA GLU A 94 0.30 12.60 6.45
C GLU A 94 1.02 13.85 5.99
N ARG A 95 0.71 14.33 4.78
CA ARG A 95 1.23 15.58 4.24
C ARG A 95 0.17 16.31 3.43
N ASN A 96 -0.16 17.54 3.82
CA ASN A 96 -1.17 18.36 3.15
C ASN A 96 -2.52 17.62 2.98
N GLY A 97 -2.94 16.87 4.02
CA GLY A 97 -4.17 16.07 4.00
C GLY A 97 -4.13 14.82 3.12
N LYS A 98 -2.95 14.43 2.62
CA LYS A 98 -2.74 13.20 1.84
C LYS A 98 -1.94 12.20 2.64
N LEU A 99 -2.28 10.92 2.49
CA LEU A 99 -1.50 9.82 3.05
C LEU A 99 -0.43 9.42 2.05
N ILE A 100 0.83 9.53 2.45
CA ILE A 100 2.00 9.35 1.60
C ILE A 100 2.77 8.13 2.04
N VAL A 101 3.18 7.33 1.07
CA VAL A 101 4.02 6.15 1.26
C VAL A 101 5.30 6.34 0.49
N ARG A 102 6.44 6.38 1.19
CA ARG A 102 7.75 6.52 0.56
C ARG A 102 8.38 5.16 0.28
N VAL A 103 8.79 4.95 -0.97
CA VAL A 103 9.63 3.81 -1.37
C VAL A 103 10.81 4.31 -2.17
N LYS A 104 12.03 4.03 -1.68
CA LYS A 104 13.28 4.58 -2.24
C LYS A 104 13.19 6.12 -2.32
N ASN A 105 13.40 6.69 -3.51
CA ASN A 105 13.39 8.13 -3.77
C ASN A 105 12.06 8.57 -4.41
N SER A 106 10.96 7.89 -4.12
CA SER A 106 9.68 8.13 -4.78
C SER A 106 8.51 7.98 -3.81
N GLU A 107 7.43 8.70 -4.10
CA GLU A 107 6.26 8.80 -3.22
C GLU A 107 5.02 8.25 -3.93
N ALA A 108 4.31 7.37 -3.24
CA ALA A 108 2.98 6.92 -3.61
C ALA A 108 1.94 7.61 -2.71
N VAL A 109 0.73 7.77 -3.21
CA VAL A 109 -0.38 8.40 -2.48
C VAL A 109 -1.47 7.37 -2.20
N ILE A 110 -2.00 7.40 -0.98
CA ILE A 110 -3.19 6.66 -0.57
C ILE A 110 -4.33 7.67 -0.39
N THR A 111 -5.43 7.46 -1.09
CA THR A 111 -6.67 8.23 -0.92
C THR A 111 -7.74 7.29 -0.37
N PRO A 112 -8.14 7.41 0.91
CA PRO A 112 -9.20 6.59 1.48
C PRO A 112 -10.51 6.69 0.69
N THR A 113 -11.25 5.59 0.61
CA THR A 113 -12.62 5.54 0.06
C THR A 113 -13.54 4.83 1.05
N GLN A 114 -14.84 4.76 0.76
CA GLN A 114 -15.81 4.11 1.63
C GLN A 114 -15.49 2.63 1.88
N ASP A 115 -15.07 1.91 0.82
CA ASP A 115 -14.89 0.46 0.85
C ASP A 115 -13.41 0.02 0.77
N GLY A 116 -12.48 0.98 0.89
CA GLY A 116 -11.14 0.77 0.40
C GLY A 116 -10.24 1.98 0.42
N PHE A 117 -9.31 2.00 -0.54
CA PHE A 117 -8.56 3.19 -0.92
C PHE A 117 -8.16 3.16 -2.39
N LEU A 118 -7.82 4.32 -2.93
CA LEU A 118 -7.12 4.46 -4.19
C LEU A 118 -5.62 4.56 -3.91
N PHE A 119 -4.83 3.79 -4.64
CA PHE A 119 -3.38 3.79 -4.59
C PHE A 119 -2.81 4.40 -5.85
N SER A 120 -2.11 5.53 -5.72
CA SER A 120 -1.41 6.19 -6.83
C SER A 120 0.08 5.89 -6.69
N PRO A 121 0.63 4.91 -7.45
CA PRO A 121 2.05 4.62 -7.42
C PRO A 121 2.87 5.80 -7.99
N PRO A 122 4.19 5.84 -7.74
CA PRO A 122 5.01 6.91 -8.25
C PRO A 122 5.11 6.87 -9.78
N HIS A 123 5.20 8.05 -10.41
CA HIS A 123 5.49 8.23 -11.84
C HIS A 123 4.43 7.71 -12.81
N ILE A 124 3.24 7.34 -12.32
CA ILE A 124 2.11 6.90 -13.15
C ILE A 124 0.90 7.77 -12.82
N ASP A 125 0.29 8.38 -13.82
CA ASP A 125 -0.93 9.21 -13.67
C ASP A 125 -2.20 8.35 -13.65
N VAL A 126 -2.16 7.25 -12.87
CA VAL A 126 -3.27 6.30 -12.72
C VAL A 126 -3.35 5.89 -11.26
N SER A 127 -4.57 5.75 -10.76
CA SER A 127 -4.83 5.24 -9.41
C SER A 127 -5.54 3.89 -9.46
N PHE A 128 -5.08 2.97 -8.64
CA PHE A 128 -5.59 1.61 -8.55
C PHE A 128 -6.50 1.46 -7.34
N ARG A 129 -7.69 0.89 -7.54
CA ARG A 129 -8.64 0.66 -6.45
C ARG A 129 -8.25 -0.59 -5.68
N PHE A 130 -8.17 -0.44 -4.36
CA PHE A 130 -7.97 -1.54 -3.43
C PHE A 130 -9.19 -1.66 -2.53
N ASN A 131 -9.75 -2.87 -2.45
CA ASN A 131 -10.91 -3.17 -1.63
C ASN A 131 -10.47 -3.80 -0.32
N LYS A 132 -11.14 -3.43 0.76
CA LYS A 132 -10.92 -4.06 2.06
C LYS A 132 -11.40 -5.51 2.03
N THR A 133 -10.65 -6.39 2.67
CA THR A 133 -10.97 -7.81 2.82
C THR A 133 -11.28 -8.14 4.27
N ASP A 134 -11.92 -9.28 4.51
CA ASP A 134 -12.14 -9.81 5.87
C ASP A 134 -10.90 -10.51 6.45
N ARG A 135 -9.80 -10.56 5.69
CA ARG A 135 -8.57 -11.27 6.07
C ARG A 135 -7.79 -10.47 7.12
N GLN A 136 -7.12 -11.20 8.00
CA GLN A 136 -6.24 -10.63 9.04
C GLN A 136 -4.77 -10.58 8.58
N ALA A 137 -4.44 -11.23 7.48
CA ALA A 137 -3.09 -11.27 6.91
C ALA A 137 -3.12 -11.31 5.38
N LEU A 138 -1.99 -10.96 4.77
CA LEU A 138 -1.74 -11.10 3.34
C LEU A 138 -1.92 -12.56 2.89
N SER A 139 -2.27 -12.77 1.62
CA SER A 139 -2.42 -14.11 1.07
C SER A 139 -1.09 -14.87 1.07
N ALA A 140 -1.16 -16.20 1.04
CA ALA A 140 0.04 -17.04 0.90
C ALA A 140 0.84 -16.69 -0.37
N ASN A 141 0.15 -16.32 -1.46
CA ASN A 141 0.78 -15.91 -2.71
C ASN A 141 1.52 -14.58 -2.56
N ALA A 142 0.91 -13.58 -1.92
CA ALA A 142 1.55 -12.30 -1.62
C ALA A 142 2.77 -12.50 -0.72
N GLN A 143 2.64 -13.29 0.34
CA GLN A 143 3.76 -13.57 1.25
C GLN A 143 4.91 -14.29 0.53
N LYS A 144 4.60 -15.26 -0.34
CA LYS A 144 5.60 -15.96 -1.15
C LYS A 144 6.32 -15.01 -2.11
N ALA A 145 5.59 -14.12 -2.79
CA ALA A 145 6.17 -13.14 -3.71
C ALA A 145 7.10 -12.16 -2.97
N ILE A 146 6.66 -11.64 -1.80
CA ILE A 146 7.48 -10.78 -0.93
C ILE A 146 8.78 -11.48 -0.51
N ASN A 147 8.67 -12.74 -0.06
CA ASN A 147 9.83 -13.53 0.38
C ASN A 147 10.83 -13.79 -0.76
N LEU A 148 10.35 -14.08 -1.97
CA LEU A 148 11.18 -14.28 -3.16
C LEU A 148 11.93 -13.00 -3.53
N GLN A 149 11.24 -11.85 -3.57
CA GLN A 149 11.88 -10.58 -3.92
C GLN A 149 12.94 -10.17 -2.88
N ASN A 150 12.65 -10.37 -1.58
CA ASN A 150 13.60 -10.09 -0.51
C ASN A 150 14.83 -11.00 -0.56
N SER A 151 14.66 -12.28 -0.89
CA SER A 151 15.76 -13.24 -1.01
C SER A 151 16.65 -12.95 -2.21
N GLY A 152 16.06 -12.58 -3.36
CA GLY A 152 16.81 -12.13 -4.54
C GLY A 152 17.65 -10.89 -4.25
N ARG A 153 17.07 -9.89 -3.57
CA ARG A 153 17.79 -8.66 -3.15
C ARG A 153 18.98 -8.96 -2.22
N LYS A 154 18.87 -9.95 -1.34
CA LYS A 154 19.99 -10.36 -0.45
C LYS A 154 21.15 -10.94 -1.27
N ARG A 155 20.86 -11.86 -2.19
CA ARG A 155 21.89 -12.49 -3.05
C ARG A 155 22.62 -11.47 -3.93
N THR A 156 21.92 -10.52 -4.54
CA THR A 156 22.55 -9.45 -5.35
C THR A 156 23.46 -8.56 -4.49
N LYS A 157 23.07 -8.24 -3.25
CA LYS A 157 23.92 -7.46 -2.34
C LYS A 157 25.18 -8.21 -1.93
N GLU A 158 25.11 -9.53 -1.76
CA GLU A 158 26.28 -10.36 -1.43
C GLU A 158 27.24 -10.47 -2.62
N LEU A 159 26.74 -10.71 -3.83
CA LEU A 159 27.55 -10.73 -5.06
C LEU A 159 28.29 -9.40 -5.30
N ASN A 160 27.58 -8.28 -5.18
CA ASN A 160 28.19 -6.96 -5.38
C ASN A 160 29.24 -6.59 -4.32
N LYS A 161 29.21 -7.21 -3.13
CA LYS A 161 30.25 -7.03 -2.11
C LYS A 161 31.52 -7.80 -2.47
N VAL A 162 31.37 -9.04 -2.96
CA VAL A 162 32.51 -9.85 -3.42
C VAL A 162 33.22 -9.15 -4.59
N ASP A 163 32.47 -8.67 -5.58
CA ASP A 163 33.03 -7.95 -6.73
C ASP A 163 33.67 -6.59 -6.39
N ALA A 164 33.30 -5.99 -5.25
CA ALA A 164 33.89 -4.74 -4.78
C ALA A 164 35.20 -4.99 -4.02
N ASP A 165 35.29 -6.06 -3.23
CA ASP A 165 36.52 -6.45 -2.53
C ASP A 165 37.61 -6.92 -3.52
N ASP A 166 37.23 -7.60 -4.61
CA ASP A 166 38.18 -8.03 -5.66
C ASP A 166 38.73 -6.88 -6.53
N ARG A 167 38.13 -5.68 -6.48
CA ARG A 167 38.63 -4.49 -7.21
C ARG A 167 39.52 -3.58 -6.35
N VAL A 168 39.70 -3.91 -5.07
CA VAL A 168 40.50 -3.14 -4.12
C VAL A 168 41.82 -3.86 -3.78
N GLN A 169 42.04 -5.07 -4.32
CA GLN A 169 43.33 -5.77 -4.32
C GLN A 169 44.11 -5.53 -5.61
#